data_AF-A0A6A6Z3C8-F1
#
_entry.id   AF-A0A6A6Z3C8-F1
#
_cell.length_a   1.000
_cell.length_b   1.000
_cell.length_c   1.000
_cell.angle_alpha   90.00
_cell.angle_beta   90.00
_cell.angle_gamma   90.00
#
_symmetry.space_group_name_H-M   'P 1'
#
loop_
_entity.id
_entity.type
_entity.pdbx_description
1 polymer ?
#
loop_
_entity_poly.entity_id
_entity_poly.type
_entity_poly.pdbx_seq_one_letter_code
_entity_poly.pdbx_strand_id
1 'polypeptide(L)'
;LPRVAQPNFWVSMLPKFLRPSTSTSTMPKPPKSKEWNPATPYIILGLFIGSQAIQTISLRNEVVNFTRRADAKIGLLREVVERVKRGEDVDVERVLGSGDEAKEREWEEVLREIEEEEALFQSRKRRKA
;
A
#
# COMPACT_ATOMS: atom_id res chain seq x y z
N LEU A 1 34.40 15.46 -23.86
CA LEU A 1 33.56 14.67 -22.92
C LEU A 1 32.40 15.55 -22.45
N PRO A 2 31.15 15.05 -22.45
CA PRO A 2 29.99 15.82 -21.99
C PRO A 2 30.12 16.20 -20.51
N ARG A 3 29.66 17.40 -20.13
CA ARG A 3 29.80 17.97 -18.77
C ARG A 3 29.19 17.11 -17.66
N VAL A 4 28.19 16.30 -17.96
CA VAL A 4 27.53 15.38 -17.00
C VAL A 4 28.45 14.23 -16.58
N ALA A 5 29.45 13.90 -17.39
CA ALA A 5 30.45 12.87 -17.06
C ALA A 5 31.58 13.42 -16.19
N GLN A 6 31.60 14.73 -15.87
CA GLN A 6 32.61 15.32 -15.01
C GLN A 6 32.21 15.18 -13.53
N PRO A 7 33.04 14.56 -12.67
CA PRO A 7 32.73 14.38 -11.24
C PRO A 7 32.40 15.69 -10.53
N ASN A 8 33.06 16.79 -10.92
CA ASN A 8 32.84 18.12 -10.35
C ASN A 8 31.43 18.67 -10.55
N PHE A 9 30.71 18.23 -11.59
CA PHE A 9 29.30 18.60 -11.81
C PHE A 9 28.37 17.98 -10.77
N TRP A 10 28.64 16.73 -10.35
CA TRP A 10 27.87 16.06 -9.32
C TRP A 10 28.23 16.55 -7.92
N VAL A 11 29.50 16.89 -7.68
CA VAL A 11 29.97 17.46 -6.41
C VAL A 11 29.38 18.85 -6.14
N SER A 12 29.11 19.66 -7.18
CA SER A 12 28.49 20.97 -7.01
C SER A 12 27.00 20.91 -6.64
N MET A 13 26.33 19.80 -7.00
CA MET A 13 24.92 19.54 -6.71
C MET A 13 24.70 19.07 -5.26
N LEU A 14 25.76 18.63 -4.57
CA LEU A 14 25.72 18.30 -3.15
C LEU A 14 25.75 19.58 -2.29
N PRO A 15 24.86 19.69 -1.29
CA PRO A 15 24.89 20.76 -0.29
C PRO A 15 26.25 20.84 0.40
N LYS A 16 26.68 22.05 0.80
CA LYS A 16 28.02 22.29 1.38
C LYS A 16 28.37 21.35 2.56
N PHE A 17 27.39 20.92 3.34
CA PHE A 17 27.58 20.01 4.47
C PHE A 17 27.84 18.54 4.08
N LEU A 18 27.52 18.13 2.85
CA LEU A 18 27.80 16.79 2.30
C LEU A 18 29.02 16.78 1.37
N ARG A 19 29.66 17.94 1.15
CA ARG A 19 30.84 18.00 0.30
C ARG A 19 32.04 17.42 1.05
N PRO A 20 32.79 16.49 0.45
CA PRO A 20 34.00 15.97 1.08
C PRO A 20 35.02 17.11 1.24
N SER A 21 35.38 17.45 2.48
CA SER A 21 36.32 18.53 2.78
C SER A 21 37.75 18.09 2.51
N THR A 22 38.46 18.80 1.64
CA THR A 22 39.89 18.56 1.32
C THR A 22 40.86 19.14 2.36
N SER A 23 40.39 19.48 3.57
CA SER A 23 41.22 20.09 4.62
C SER A 23 41.52 19.12 5.76
N THR A 24 42.82 18.81 5.88
CA THR A 24 43.51 18.48 7.14
C THR A 24 43.30 17.08 7.72
N SER A 25 44.19 16.18 7.31
CA SER A 25 44.89 15.19 8.15
C SER A 25 44.21 14.71 9.44
N THR A 26 43.13 13.95 9.31
CA THR A 26 42.80 12.81 10.18
C THR A 26 41.84 11.91 9.40
N MET A 27 42.35 11.25 8.37
CA MET A 27 41.59 10.19 7.70
C MET A 27 41.31 9.11 8.76
N PRO A 28 40.05 8.81 9.11
CA PRO A 28 39.77 7.54 9.76
C PRO A 28 40.27 6.46 8.81
N LYS A 29 41.12 5.55 9.31
CA LYS A 29 41.63 4.41 8.53
C LYS A 29 40.48 3.84 7.69
N PRO A 30 40.67 3.57 6.38
CA PRO A 30 39.66 2.86 5.62
C PRO A 30 39.33 1.60 6.41
N PRO A 31 38.04 1.28 6.65
CA PRO A 31 37.70 0.05 7.34
C PRO A 31 38.39 -1.07 6.56
N LYS A 32 39.28 -1.82 7.23
CA LYS A 32 39.91 -3.01 6.65
C LYS A 32 38.82 -3.73 5.88
N SER A 33 39.02 -3.94 4.58
CA SER A 33 38.09 -4.65 3.72
C SER A 33 37.72 -5.93 4.43
N LYS A 34 36.55 -5.94 5.06
CA LYS A 34 36.09 -7.05 5.90
C LYS A 34 36.00 -8.21 4.92
N GLU A 35 36.86 -9.20 5.12
CA GLU A 35 36.79 -10.46 4.37
C GLU A 35 35.32 -10.86 4.34
N TRP A 36 34.82 -11.05 3.12
CA TRP A 36 33.41 -11.31 2.92
C TRP A 36 33.05 -12.57 3.70
N ASN A 37 32.39 -12.38 4.85
CA ASN A 37 31.97 -13.50 5.65
C ASN A 37 30.97 -14.30 4.80
N PRO A 38 31.23 -15.60 4.52
CA PRO A 38 30.36 -16.42 3.70
C PRO A 38 28.96 -16.55 4.28
N ALA A 39 28.75 -16.23 5.57
CA ALA A 39 27.44 -16.16 6.20
C ALA A 39 26.65 -14.88 5.88
N THR A 40 27.30 -13.77 5.51
CA THR A 40 26.66 -12.48 5.21
C THR A 40 25.57 -12.55 4.14
N PRO A 41 25.74 -13.24 2.97
CA PRO A 41 24.65 -13.33 2.00
C PRO A 41 23.43 -14.05 2.56
N TYR A 42 23.62 -15.09 3.38
CA TYR A 42 22.51 -15.82 4.02
C TYR A 42 21.78 -14.98 5.06
N ILE A 43 22.51 -14.17 5.84
CA ILE A 43 21.91 -13.21 6.79
C ILE A 43 21.08 -12.15 6.05
N ILE A 44 21.62 -11.59 4.96
CA ILE A 44 20.92 -10.60 4.14
C ILE A 44 19.69 -11.22 3.46
N LEU A 45 19.80 -12.44 2.94
CA LEU A 45 18.67 -13.19 2.38
C LEU A 45 17.57 -13.41 3.42
N GLY A 46 17.92 -13.90 4.61
CA GLY A 46 16.96 -14.12 5.70
C GLY A 46 16.29 -12.83 6.16
N LEU A 47 17.04 -11.73 6.24
CA LEU A 47 16.51 -10.42 6.58
C LEU A 47 15.60 -9.87 5.47
N PHE A 48 15.97 -10.03 4.20
CA PHE A 48 15.18 -9.55 3.06
C PHE A 48 13.84 -10.28 2.97
N ILE A 49 13.86 -11.63 3.04
CA ILE A 49 12.64 -12.45 3.07
C ILE A 49 11.81 -12.17 4.33
N GLY A 50 12.45 -12.09 5.50
CA GLY A 50 11.76 -11.87 6.77
C GLY A 50 11.21 -10.45 6.96
N SER A 51 11.78 -9.44 6.31
CA SER A 51 11.39 -8.04 6.50
C SER A 51 9.95 -7.74 6.03
N GLN A 52 9.46 -8.47 5.04
CA GLN A 52 8.12 -8.27 4.47
C GLN A 52 6.99 -8.85 5.33
N ALA A 53 7.30 -9.73 6.29
CA ALA A 53 6.30 -10.39 7.13
C ALA A 53 5.48 -9.41 7.98
N ILE A 54 6.04 -8.23 8.28
CA ILE A 54 5.35 -7.22 9.10
C ILE A 54 4.19 -6.55 8.35
N GLN A 55 4.32 -6.35 7.04
CA GLN A 55 3.26 -5.73 6.23
C GLN A 55 2.07 -6.68 6.06
N THR A 56 2.34 -7.99 5.98
CA THR A 56 1.30 -9.02 5.80
C THR A 56 0.31 -9.09 6.97
N ILE A 57 0.74 -8.78 8.21
CA ILE A 57 -0.14 -8.84 9.39
C ILE A 57 -1.12 -7.65 9.41
N SER A 58 -0.67 -6.43 9.07
CA SER A 58 -1.56 -5.26 8.99
C SER A 58 -2.60 -5.46 7.89
N LEU A 59 -2.14 -5.85 6.69
CA LEU A 59 -2.99 -6.18 5.56
C LEU A 59 -4.05 -7.24 5.92
N ARG A 60 -3.65 -8.29 6.66
CA ARG A 60 -4.59 -9.32 7.10
C ARG A 60 -5.67 -8.79 8.03
N ASN A 61 -5.31 -7.91 8.98
CA ASN A 61 -6.26 -7.33 9.92
C ASN A 61 -7.23 -6.37 9.22
N GLU A 62 -6.74 -5.57 8.28
CA GLU A 62 -7.56 -4.67 7.45
C GLU A 62 -8.58 -5.48 6.64
N VAL A 63 -8.16 -6.56 5.99
CA VAL A 63 -9.05 -7.46 5.23
C VAL A 63 -10.10 -8.12 6.13
N VAL A 64 -9.74 -8.55 7.34
CA VAL A 64 -10.70 -9.17 8.29
C VAL A 64 -11.75 -8.17 8.76
N ASN A 65 -11.37 -6.92 9.02
CA ASN A 65 -12.33 -5.90 9.44
C ASN A 65 -13.24 -5.47 8.27
N PHE A 66 -12.67 -5.35 7.07
CA PHE A 66 -13.42 -5.06 5.86
C PHE A 66 -14.46 -6.14 5.56
N THR A 67 -14.06 -7.41 5.53
CA THR A 67 -14.95 -8.55 5.25
C THR A 67 -16.13 -8.61 6.23
N ARG A 68 -15.89 -8.38 7.53
CA ARG A 68 -16.98 -8.33 8.53
C ARG A 68 -17.99 -7.22 8.27
N ARG A 69 -17.53 -6.02 7.86
CA ARG A 69 -18.42 -4.89 7.53
C ARG A 69 -19.21 -5.18 6.25
N ALA A 70 -18.55 -5.74 5.24
CA ALA A 70 -19.19 -6.14 3.98
C ALA A 70 -20.27 -7.21 4.22
N ASP A 71 -19.98 -8.26 5.00
CA ASP A 71 -20.94 -9.32 5.31
C ASP A 71 -22.19 -8.79 6.01
N ALA A 72 -22.04 -7.83 6.93
CA ALA A 72 -23.18 -7.19 7.59
C ALA A 72 -24.05 -6.39 6.61
N LYS A 73 -23.43 -5.64 5.69
CA LYS A 73 -24.14 -4.86 4.66
C LYS A 73 -24.83 -5.77 3.63
N ILE A 74 -24.17 -6.85 3.21
CA ILE A 74 -24.75 -7.87 2.32
C ILE A 74 -25.95 -8.55 2.99
N GLY A 75 -25.83 -8.87 4.28
CA GLY A 75 -26.94 -9.41 5.08
C GLY A 75 -28.15 -8.49 5.09
N LEU A 76 -27.94 -7.19 5.34
CA LEU A 76 -29.01 -6.18 5.31
C LEU A 76 -29.67 -6.07 3.93
N LEU A 77 -28.88 -5.96 2.85
CA LEU A 77 -29.41 -5.91 1.48
C LEU A 77 -30.23 -7.15 1.15
N ARG A 78 -29.75 -8.34 1.55
CA ARG A 78 -30.45 -9.59 1.32
C ARG A 78 -31.79 -9.67 2.06
N GLU A 79 -31.83 -9.20 3.31
CA GLU A 79 -33.05 -9.12 4.09
C GLU A 79 -34.08 -8.18 3.45
N VAL A 80 -33.64 -7.00 2.99
CA VAL A 80 -34.50 -6.04 2.28
C VAL A 80 -35.06 -6.68 1.00
N VAL A 81 -34.22 -7.30 0.18
CA VAL A 81 -34.64 -7.96 -1.06
C VAL A 81 -35.63 -9.09 -0.78
N GLU A 82 -35.40 -9.90 0.25
CA GLU A 82 -36.30 -11.00 0.62
C GLU A 82 -37.66 -10.51 1.14
N ARG A 83 -37.71 -9.37 1.83
CA ARG A 83 -38.98 -8.76 2.29
C ARG A 83 -39.75 -8.11 1.14
N VAL A 84 -39.07 -7.36 0.26
CA VAL A 84 -39.69 -6.80 -0.95
C VAL A 84 -40.25 -7.91 -1.85
N LYS A 85 -39.52 -9.01 -2.03
CA LYS A 85 -39.98 -10.17 -2.80
C LYS A 85 -41.23 -10.84 -2.21
N ARG A 86 -41.40 -10.78 -0.88
CA ARG A 86 -42.59 -11.29 -0.18
C ARG A 86 -43.80 -10.37 -0.28
N GLY A 87 -43.65 -9.19 -0.89
CA GLY A 87 -44.72 -8.20 -1.00
C GLY A 87 -44.97 -7.43 0.30
N GLU A 88 -44.02 -7.46 1.24
CA GLU A 88 -44.05 -6.61 2.43
C GLU A 88 -43.66 -5.18 2.03
N ASP A 89 -44.40 -4.19 2.52
CA ASP A 89 -44.07 -2.78 2.34
C ASP A 89 -42.87 -2.44 3.24
N VAL A 90 -41.68 -2.42 2.63
CA VAL A 90 -40.44 -2.09 3.32
C VAL A 90 -40.02 -0.70 2.91
N ASP A 91 -39.87 0.16 3.92
CA ASP A 91 -39.24 1.46 3.77
C ASP A 91 -37.73 1.29 3.51
N VAL A 92 -37.38 1.13 2.24
CA VAL A 92 -36.02 0.86 1.76
C VAL A 92 -35.06 1.98 2.16
N GLU A 93 -35.52 3.23 2.09
CA GLU A 93 -34.72 4.40 2.43
C GLU A 93 -34.32 4.37 3.90
N ARG A 94 -35.27 4.08 4.79
CA ARG A 94 -34.98 3.99 6.24
C ARG A 94 -34.11 2.79 6.62
N VAL A 95 -34.25 1.66 5.94
CA VAL A 95 -33.45 0.45 6.22
C VAL A 95 -32.03 0.57 5.69
N LEU A 96 -31.84 1.18 4.52
CA LEU A 96 -30.51 1.46 3.97
C LEU A 96 -29.83 2.64 4.68
N GLY A 97 -30.60 3.44 5.41
CA GLY A 97 -30.10 4.60 6.14
C GLY A 97 -29.94 5.83 5.26
N SER A 98 -30.71 5.95 4.17
CA SER A 98 -30.79 7.18 3.40
C SER A 98 -31.23 8.33 4.30
N GLY A 99 -30.45 9.42 4.31
CA GLY A 99 -30.58 10.55 5.22
C GLY A 99 -29.63 10.57 6.42
N ASP A 100 -28.82 9.53 6.64
CA ASP A 100 -27.73 9.49 7.63
C ASP A 100 -26.39 9.68 6.93
N GLU A 101 -25.80 10.89 7.02
CA GLU A 101 -24.56 11.27 6.32
C GLU A 101 -23.41 10.29 6.61
N ALA A 102 -23.36 9.69 7.80
CA ALA A 102 -22.33 8.72 8.15
C ALA A 102 -22.50 7.41 7.36
N LYS A 103 -23.73 6.92 7.22
CA LYS A 103 -24.02 5.68 6.48
C LYS A 103 -23.91 5.88 4.97
N GLU A 104 -24.30 7.05 4.47
CA GLU A 104 -24.15 7.38 3.06
C GLU A 104 -22.68 7.46 2.64
N ARG A 105 -21.81 8.07 3.47
CA ARG A 105 -20.36 8.05 3.25
C ARG A 105 -19.78 6.64 3.22
N GLU A 106 -20.21 5.76 4.13
CA GLU A 106 -19.79 4.35 4.12
C GLU A 106 -20.20 3.63 2.82
N TRP A 107 -21.39 3.93 2.28
CA TRP A 107 -21.85 3.37 1.00
C TRP A 107 -21.10 3.97 -0.19
N GLU A 108 -20.80 5.25 -0.17
CA GLU A 108 -19.98 5.93 -1.19
C GLU A 108 -18.57 5.35 -1.26
N GLU A 109 -17.94 5.10 -0.10
CA GLU A 109 -16.63 4.43 -0.02
C GLU A 109 -16.67 3.03 -0.65
N VAL A 110 -17.66 2.20 -0.31
CA VAL A 110 -17.81 0.86 -0.89
C VAL A 110 -18.03 0.92 -2.40
N LEU A 111 -18.85 1.86 -2.90
CA LEU A 111 -19.08 2.02 -4.34
C LEU A 111 -17.82 2.44 -5.08
N ARG A 112 -17.04 3.36 -4.50
CA ARG A 112 -15.77 3.82 -5.06
C ARG A 112 -14.74 2.70 -5.12
N GLU A 113 -14.64 1.90 -4.07
CA GLU A 113 -13.74 0.74 -4.03
C GLU A 113 -14.10 -0.29 -5.13
N ILE A 114 -15.40 -0.57 -5.33
CA ILE A 114 -15.87 -1.48 -6.39
C ILE A 114 -15.49 -0.94 -7.79
N GLU A 115 -15.66 0.37 -8.02
CA GLU A 115 -15.30 1.00 -9.30
C GLU A 115 -13.78 0.92 -9.57
N GLU A 116 -12.97 1.16 -8.55
CA GLU A 116 -11.51 1.04 -8.62
C GLU A 116 -11.08 -0.42 -8.89
N GLU A 117 -11.69 -1.40 -8.22
CA GLU A 117 -11.43 -2.82 -8.45
C GLU A 117 -11.83 -3.27 -9.86
N GLU A 118 -12.98 -2.81 -10.39
CA GLU A 118 -13.42 -3.15 -11.74
C GLU A 118 -12.47 -2.55 -12.79
N ALA A 119 -12.02 -1.31 -12.62
CA ALA A 119 -11.03 -0.68 -13.50
C ALA A 119 -9.71 -1.49 -13.54
N LEU A 120 -9.24 -1.98 -12.38
CA LEU A 120 -8.08 -2.86 -12.27
C LEU A 120 -8.32 -4.23 -12.93
N PHE A 121 -9.51 -4.79 -12.79
CA PHE A 121 -9.86 -6.08 -13.41
C PHE A 121 -9.94 -5.98 -14.95
N GLN A 122 -10.59 -4.93 -15.46
CA GLN A 122 -10.72 -4.67 -16.90
C GLN A 122 -9.36 -4.39 -17.56
N SER A 123 -8.49 -3.62 -16.90
CA SER A 123 -7.13 -3.37 -17.40
C SER A 123 -6.26 -4.64 -17.44
N ARG A 124 -6.37 -5.52 -16.44
CA ARG A 124 -5.70 -6.84 -16.44
C ARG A 124 -6.22 -7.75 -17.55
N LYS A 125 -7.53 -7.75 -17.82
CA LYS A 125 -8.15 -8.55 -18.89
C LYS A 125 -7.68 -8.09 -20.27
N ARG A 126 -7.59 -6.77 -20.50
CA ARG A 126 -7.07 -6.17 -21.74
C ARG A 126 -5.59 -6.47 -21.99
N ARG A 127 -4.77 -6.55 -20.95
CA ARG A 127 -3.33 -6.81 -21.05
C ARG A 127 -2.98 -8.29 -21.32
N LYS A 128 -3.93 -9.20 -21.09
CA LYS A 128 -3.77 -10.65 -21.33
C LYS A 128 -4.34 -11.11 -22.68
N ALA A 129 -5.03 -10.25 -23.41
CA ALA A 129 -5.50 -10.46 -24.78
C ALA A 129 -4.47 -9.91 -25.77
#